data_AF-A0A4V1D356-F1
#
_entry.id   AF-A0A4V1D356-F1
#
_cell.length_a   1.000
_cell.length_b   1.000
_cell.length_c   1.000
_cell.angle_alpha   90.00
_cell.angle_beta   90.00
_cell.angle_gamma   90.00
#
_symmetry.space_group_name_H-M   'P 1'
#
loop_
_entity.id
_entity.type
_entity.pdbx_description
1 polymer ?
#
loop_
_entity_poly.entity_id
_entity_poly.type
_entity_poly.pdbx_seq_one_letter_code
_entity_poly.pdbx_strand_id
1 'polypeptide(L)'
;MDVDISVKHAVPWSEYGRVASIGVEPGYQYAIDGNPALNWPKQYAASMTLAIDGNELTPFNQPLRPSVPAVFSEDGAEFDAILGDKDRWIPTKEADGSVSNVLYFWPESGSDDGLTSVYNETPDYRDVKLKAGTYKLTVTSLCYPWHFDNLRITPAGVQSGIDIIETDGRAVDNRIFNLLGIECRGPLAPGIYIRNGKKFIVK
;
A
#
# COMPACT_ATOMS: atom_id res chain seq x y z
N MET A 1 5.96 -22.83 -2.25
CA MET A 1 4.72 -22.04 -2.16
C MET A 1 5.10 -20.65 -2.59
N ASP A 2 4.31 -20.09 -3.48
CA ASP A 2 4.53 -18.72 -3.93
C ASP A 2 3.65 -17.85 -3.04
N VAL A 3 4.23 -16.77 -2.50
CA VAL A 3 3.55 -15.86 -1.58
C VAL A 3 3.66 -14.43 -2.07
N ASP A 4 2.64 -13.65 -1.76
CA ASP A 4 2.64 -12.21 -1.90
C ASP A 4 2.89 -11.60 -0.52
N ILE A 5 3.67 -10.52 -0.48
CA ILE A 5 4.03 -9.81 0.75
C ILE A 5 3.58 -8.35 0.61
N SER A 6 2.83 -7.85 1.59
CA SER A 6 2.46 -6.44 1.72
C SER A 6 3.04 -5.84 2.99
N VAL A 7 3.55 -4.62 2.91
CA VAL A 7 4.07 -3.84 4.03
C VAL A 7 2.99 -2.86 4.47
N LYS A 8 2.53 -2.99 5.72
CA LYS A 8 1.60 -2.04 6.31
C LYS A 8 2.37 -0.84 6.84
N HIS A 9 2.08 0.35 6.32
CA HIS A 9 2.86 1.54 6.58
C HIS A 9 2.01 2.81 6.64
N ALA A 10 2.57 3.88 7.21
CA ALA A 10 2.03 5.24 7.12
C ALA A 10 3.17 6.24 6.88
N VAL A 11 2.88 7.33 6.18
CA VAL A 11 3.88 8.37 5.85
C VAL A 11 3.27 9.76 6.07
N PRO A 12 3.63 10.47 7.16
CA PRO A 12 3.11 11.81 7.41
C PRO A 12 3.70 12.83 6.43
N TRP A 13 2.86 13.69 5.83
CA TRP A 13 3.31 14.72 4.89
C TRP A 13 4.26 15.73 5.51
N SER A 14 3.95 16.21 6.73
CA SER A 14 4.73 17.26 7.37
C SER A 14 6.20 16.87 7.57
N GLU A 15 6.47 15.59 7.78
CA GLU A 15 7.82 15.04 7.92
C GLU A 15 8.39 14.66 6.56
N TYR A 16 7.62 13.96 5.74
CA TYR A 16 8.05 13.48 4.42
C TYR A 16 8.44 14.64 3.51
N GLY A 17 7.58 15.65 3.41
CA GLY A 17 7.83 16.84 2.62
C GLY A 17 9.10 17.56 3.07
N ARG A 18 9.37 17.66 4.38
CA ARG A 18 10.62 18.27 4.87
C ARG A 18 11.85 17.47 4.44
N VAL A 19 11.85 16.16 4.66
CA VAL A 19 13.01 15.31 4.35
C VAL A 19 13.23 15.21 2.84
N ALA A 20 12.17 15.01 2.08
CA ALA A 20 12.27 14.79 0.64
C ALA A 20 12.41 16.09 -0.18
N SER A 21 11.94 17.25 0.31
CA SER A 21 12.22 18.55 -0.33
C SER A 21 13.62 19.05 0.00
N ILE A 22 13.95 19.10 1.30
CA ILE A 22 15.16 19.77 1.82
C ILE A 22 16.36 18.80 1.80
N GLY A 23 16.17 17.59 2.33
CA GLY A 23 17.24 16.62 2.52
C GLY A 23 18.35 17.14 3.43
N VAL A 24 19.56 16.62 3.21
CA VAL A 24 20.78 17.11 3.88
C VAL A 24 21.88 17.17 2.82
N GLU A 25 22.45 18.35 2.59
CA GLU A 25 23.46 18.54 1.54
C GLU A 25 24.73 17.72 1.87
N PRO A 26 25.19 16.85 0.95
CA PRO A 26 26.41 16.09 1.15
C PRO A 26 27.65 17.00 1.03
N GLY A 27 28.73 16.62 1.71
CA GLY A 27 29.97 17.40 1.83
C GLY A 27 30.43 17.48 3.28
N TYR A 28 30.14 18.61 3.95
CA TYR A 28 30.66 18.87 5.30
C TYR A 28 30.04 17.98 6.38
N GLN A 29 28.74 17.70 6.30
CA GLN A 29 28.02 16.93 7.32
C GLN A 29 28.18 15.42 7.15
N TYR A 30 28.25 14.97 5.88
CA TYR A 30 28.52 13.58 5.54
C TYR A 30 28.95 13.50 4.07
N ALA A 31 29.60 12.41 3.70
CA ALA A 31 29.79 12.01 2.31
C ALA A 31 29.61 10.49 2.22
N ILE A 32 28.94 10.02 1.17
CA ILE A 32 28.79 8.58 0.91
C ILE A 32 29.98 8.12 0.08
N ASP A 33 30.66 7.08 0.56
CA ASP A 33 31.78 6.50 -0.17
C ASP A 33 31.31 6.00 -1.55
N GLY A 34 32.11 6.27 -2.58
CA GLY A 34 31.76 6.00 -3.99
C GLY A 34 30.64 6.88 -4.58
N ASN A 35 29.90 7.67 -3.78
CA ASN A 35 28.91 8.62 -4.28
C ASN A 35 28.81 9.90 -3.42
N PRO A 36 29.85 10.75 -3.40
CA PRO A 36 29.95 11.89 -2.48
C PRO A 36 28.94 13.00 -2.76
N ALA A 37 28.23 12.99 -3.90
CA ALA A 37 27.20 13.97 -4.24
C ALA A 37 25.77 13.50 -3.92
N LEU A 38 25.61 12.28 -3.37
CA LEU A 38 24.31 11.73 -3.06
C LEU A 38 23.69 12.42 -1.85
N ASN A 39 22.59 13.14 -2.08
CA ASN A 39 21.72 13.58 -1.00
C ASN A 39 20.86 12.39 -0.53
N TRP A 40 21.44 11.48 0.27
CA TRP A 40 20.78 10.21 0.65
C TRP A 40 19.43 10.40 1.35
N PRO A 41 19.20 11.40 2.22
CA PRO A 41 17.89 11.57 2.85
C PRO A 41 16.83 11.97 1.83
N LYS A 42 17.19 12.80 0.85
CA LYS A 42 16.30 13.18 -0.24
C LYS A 42 16.02 12.01 -1.18
N GLN A 43 17.07 11.25 -1.52
CA GLN A 43 16.93 10.11 -2.42
C GLN A 43 16.02 9.04 -1.80
N TYR A 44 16.24 8.69 -0.54
CA TYR A 44 15.64 7.52 0.12
C TYR A 44 14.58 7.86 1.18
N ALA A 45 14.06 9.09 1.21
CA ALA A 45 12.98 9.49 2.11
C ALA A 45 11.83 8.46 2.08
N ALA A 46 11.39 8.02 3.26
CA ALA A 46 10.33 7.03 3.43
C ALA A 46 10.53 5.76 2.57
N SER A 47 11.68 5.11 2.68
CA SER A 47 11.95 3.91 1.87
C SER A 47 12.65 2.80 2.66
N MET A 48 12.59 1.60 2.11
CA MET A 48 13.16 0.40 2.72
C MET A 48 13.67 -0.62 1.68
N THR A 49 14.48 -1.57 2.14
CA THR A 49 14.67 -2.85 1.46
C THR A 49 14.13 -3.99 2.32
N LEU A 50 13.61 -5.03 1.66
CA LEU A 50 13.21 -6.29 2.28
C LEU A 50 14.14 -7.39 1.82
N ALA A 51 14.71 -8.16 2.75
CA ALA A 51 15.53 -9.32 2.42
C ALA A 51 15.01 -10.60 3.07
N ILE A 52 15.17 -11.72 2.37
CA ILE A 52 14.93 -13.08 2.86
C ILE A 52 16.26 -13.83 2.88
N ASP A 53 16.67 -14.27 4.07
CA ASP A 53 17.96 -14.93 4.31
C ASP A 53 19.17 -14.15 3.74
N GLY A 54 19.08 -12.82 3.80
CA GLY A 54 20.12 -11.91 3.29
C GLY A 54 20.04 -11.58 1.81
N ASN A 55 19.10 -12.16 1.06
CA ASN A 55 18.87 -11.81 -0.34
C ASN A 55 17.75 -10.77 -0.42
N GLU A 56 18.07 -9.58 -0.90
CA GLU A 56 17.08 -8.52 -1.12
C GLU A 56 16.06 -8.92 -2.19
N LEU A 57 14.81 -8.54 -1.96
CA LEU A 57 13.72 -8.69 -2.89
C LEU A 57 13.55 -7.42 -3.70
N THR A 58 13.13 -7.61 -4.95
CA THR A 58 12.76 -6.50 -5.83
C THR A 58 11.27 -6.19 -5.68
N PRO A 59 10.88 -4.94 -5.40
CA PRO A 59 9.48 -4.54 -5.34
C PRO A 59 8.74 -4.81 -6.65
N PHE A 60 7.50 -5.26 -6.54
CA PHE A 60 6.63 -5.52 -7.66
C PHE A 60 6.00 -4.22 -8.18
N ASN A 61 6.23 -3.91 -9.46
CA ASN A 61 5.50 -2.88 -10.20
C ASN A 61 5.47 -1.48 -9.55
N GLN A 62 6.59 -1.05 -8.95
CA GLN A 62 6.79 0.34 -8.53
C GLN A 62 7.82 1.04 -9.43
N PRO A 63 7.55 1.30 -10.72
CA PRO A 63 8.52 1.91 -11.64
C PRO A 63 8.65 3.43 -11.46
N LEU A 64 7.69 4.05 -10.79
CA LEU A 64 7.58 5.48 -10.59
C LEU A 64 7.18 5.78 -9.15
N ARG A 65 7.58 6.95 -8.67
CA ARG A 65 7.13 7.56 -7.41
C ARG A 65 6.85 9.04 -7.64
N PRO A 66 5.99 9.71 -6.84
CA PRO A 66 5.78 11.14 -7.01
C PRO A 66 7.11 11.89 -6.83
N SER A 67 7.35 12.90 -7.67
CA SER A 67 8.36 13.88 -7.32
C SER A 67 7.95 14.63 -6.05
N VAL A 68 8.89 15.33 -5.45
CA VAL A 68 8.61 16.14 -4.27
C VAL A 68 8.85 17.60 -4.61
N PRO A 69 7.99 18.53 -4.15
CA PRO A 69 8.19 19.96 -4.37
C PRO A 69 9.59 20.39 -3.95
N ALA A 70 10.21 21.29 -4.72
CA ALA A 70 11.54 21.80 -4.39
C ALA A 70 11.56 22.58 -3.06
N VAL A 71 10.43 23.17 -2.68
CA VAL A 71 10.24 23.90 -1.43
C VAL A 71 9.11 23.23 -0.65
N PHE A 72 9.38 22.91 0.62
CA PHE A 72 8.37 22.35 1.50
C PHE A 72 7.30 23.39 1.84
N SER A 73 6.04 22.99 1.74
CA SER A 73 4.87 23.73 2.23
C SER A 73 4.05 22.84 3.16
N GLU A 74 3.65 23.36 4.32
CA GLU A 74 2.88 22.62 5.30
C GLU A 74 1.47 22.28 4.81
N ASP A 75 0.89 23.09 3.93
CA ASP A 75 -0.41 22.82 3.31
C ASP A 75 -0.40 21.67 2.29
N GLY A 76 0.79 21.30 1.78
CA GLY A 76 0.99 20.22 0.83
C GLY A 76 0.29 20.37 -0.52
N ALA A 77 -0.25 21.54 -0.85
CA ALA A 77 -1.09 21.73 -2.04
C ALA A 77 -0.37 21.40 -3.35
N GLU A 78 0.92 21.71 -3.45
CA GLU A 78 1.74 21.37 -4.61
C GLU A 78 2.04 19.88 -4.69
N PHE A 79 2.14 19.19 -3.55
CA PHE A 79 2.31 17.75 -3.53
C PHE A 79 1.03 17.04 -3.97
N ASP A 80 -0.14 17.51 -3.54
CA ASP A 80 -1.43 17.01 -4.05
C ASP A 80 -1.56 17.19 -5.57
N ALA A 81 -1.09 18.31 -6.10
CA ALA A 81 -1.02 18.53 -7.55
C ALA A 81 -0.07 17.54 -8.26
N ILE A 82 1.05 17.15 -7.63
CA ILE A 82 1.95 16.10 -8.16
C ILE A 82 1.30 14.71 -8.08
N LEU A 83 0.61 14.39 -6.99
CA LEU A 83 -0.05 13.09 -6.83
C LEU A 83 -1.09 12.84 -7.93
N GLY A 84 -1.83 13.89 -8.29
CA GLY A 84 -2.83 13.89 -9.37
C GLY A 84 -2.26 13.90 -10.79
N ASP A 85 -0.99 14.25 -10.99
CA ASP A 85 -0.35 14.37 -12.30
C ASP A 85 0.83 13.40 -12.43
N LYS A 86 0.58 12.25 -13.06
CA LYS A 86 1.57 11.18 -13.23
C LYS A 86 2.76 11.57 -14.11
N ASP A 87 2.65 12.61 -14.94
CA ASP A 87 3.79 13.10 -15.73
C ASP A 87 4.85 13.77 -14.85
N ARG A 88 4.48 14.15 -13.63
CA ARG A 88 5.37 14.73 -12.61
C ARG A 88 6.00 13.67 -11.72
N TRP A 89 5.79 12.39 -12.01
CA TRP A 89 6.38 11.29 -11.25
C TRP A 89 7.76 10.94 -11.82
N ILE A 90 8.66 10.49 -10.95
CA ILE A 90 10.05 10.20 -11.29
C ILE A 90 10.33 8.69 -11.22
N PRO A 91 11.27 8.17 -12.02
CA PRO A 91 11.68 6.78 -11.97
C PRO A 91 12.21 6.36 -10.58
N THR A 92 11.88 5.14 -10.19
CA THR A 92 12.47 4.45 -9.02
C THR A 92 13.68 3.59 -9.39
N LYS A 93 13.95 3.45 -10.68
CA LYS A 93 15.13 2.74 -11.20
C LYS A 93 16.42 3.38 -10.74
N GLU A 94 17.47 2.57 -10.69
CA GLU A 94 18.83 3.07 -10.45
C GLU A 94 19.29 3.98 -11.60
N ALA A 95 20.36 4.74 -11.37
CA ALA A 95 20.88 5.70 -12.35
C ALA A 95 21.30 5.06 -13.69
N ASP A 96 21.66 3.77 -13.67
CA ASP A 96 21.99 2.97 -14.84
C ASP A 96 20.75 2.35 -15.56
N GLY A 97 19.55 2.61 -15.03
CA GLY A 97 18.29 2.11 -15.56
C GLY A 97 17.92 0.70 -15.12
N SER A 98 18.73 0.07 -14.25
CA SER A 98 18.40 -1.21 -13.63
C SER A 98 17.25 -1.07 -12.62
N VAL A 99 16.60 -2.20 -12.32
CA VAL A 99 15.50 -2.24 -11.36
C VAL A 99 16.09 -2.08 -9.95
N SER A 100 15.51 -1.17 -9.15
CA SER A 100 15.91 -0.97 -7.77
C SER A 100 15.25 -2.01 -6.85
N ASN A 101 15.98 -2.44 -5.81
CA ASN A 101 15.40 -3.23 -4.71
C ASN A 101 14.74 -2.35 -3.63
N VAL A 102 14.75 -1.03 -3.82
CA VAL A 102 14.17 -0.09 -2.86
C VAL A 102 12.67 0.04 -3.06
N LEU A 103 11.92 -0.22 -2.00
CA LEU A 103 10.50 0.10 -1.91
C LEU A 103 10.34 1.50 -1.33
N TYR A 104 9.73 2.40 -2.09
CA TYR A 104 9.43 3.77 -1.67
C TYR A 104 7.99 3.87 -1.18
N PHE A 105 7.78 4.67 -0.15
CA PHE A 105 6.48 5.06 0.35
C PHE A 105 6.33 6.58 0.23
N TRP A 106 5.09 7.05 0.22
CA TRP A 106 4.78 8.47 0.21
C TRP A 106 3.40 8.70 0.86
N PRO A 107 3.12 9.92 1.34
CA PRO A 107 1.83 10.27 1.92
C PRO A 107 0.69 10.14 0.90
N GLU A 108 -0.51 9.77 1.36
CA GLU A 108 -1.69 9.72 0.47
C GLU A 108 -2.13 11.10 -0.01
N SER A 109 -1.82 12.14 0.75
CA SER A 109 -2.05 13.55 0.41
C SER A 109 -1.06 14.47 1.13
N GLY A 110 -1.03 15.74 0.71
CA GLY A 110 -0.39 16.85 1.40
C GLY A 110 -1.00 17.21 2.76
N SER A 111 -2.06 16.51 3.19
CA SER A 111 -2.68 16.68 4.50
C SER A 111 -2.63 15.41 5.37
N ASP A 112 -1.98 14.35 4.89
CA ASP A 112 -1.83 13.09 5.61
C ASP A 112 -0.97 13.28 6.88
N ASP A 113 -1.55 12.93 8.02
CA ASP A 113 -0.93 13.02 9.35
C ASP A 113 -0.15 11.76 9.76
N GLY A 114 -0.16 10.72 8.91
CA GLY A 114 0.55 9.47 9.13
C GLY A 114 0.04 8.65 10.32
N LEU A 115 -1.18 8.90 10.81
CA LEU A 115 -1.77 8.18 11.94
C LEU A 115 -2.40 6.84 11.56
N THR A 116 -2.80 6.68 10.30
CA THR A 116 -3.44 5.46 9.81
C THR A 116 -2.48 4.69 8.93
N SER A 117 -2.10 3.48 9.35
CA SER A 117 -1.30 2.59 8.50
C SER A 117 -2.17 1.80 7.54
N VAL A 118 -1.76 1.75 6.28
CA VAL A 118 -2.46 1.09 5.17
C VAL A 118 -1.52 0.10 4.47
N TYR A 119 -2.11 -0.79 3.67
CA TYR A 119 -1.36 -1.53 2.66
C TYR A 119 -1.56 -0.85 1.32
N ASN A 120 -0.59 -0.97 0.41
CA ASN A 120 -0.82 -0.66 -0.99
C ASN A 120 -1.93 -1.57 -1.56
N GLU A 121 -2.65 -1.06 -2.57
CA GLU A 121 -3.73 -1.81 -3.25
C GLU A 121 -3.25 -3.16 -3.77
N THR A 122 -2.02 -3.21 -4.30
CA THR A 122 -1.35 -4.43 -4.70
C THR A 122 -0.24 -4.81 -3.73
N PRO A 123 0.03 -6.11 -3.52
CA PRO A 123 1.18 -6.54 -2.74
C PRO A 123 2.49 -5.93 -3.26
N ASP A 124 3.34 -5.48 -2.34
CA ASP A 124 4.63 -4.84 -2.63
C ASP A 124 5.64 -5.83 -3.22
N TYR A 125 5.50 -7.11 -2.91
CA TYR A 125 6.29 -8.20 -3.48
C TYR A 125 5.36 -9.32 -3.90
N ARG A 126 5.53 -9.82 -5.12
CA ARG A 126 4.69 -10.88 -5.68
C ARG A 126 5.48 -12.13 -6.03
N ASP A 127 4.78 -13.26 -5.99
CA ASP A 127 5.30 -14.57 -6.41
C ASP A 127 6.63 -14.95 -5.72
N VAL A 128 6.80 -14.54 -4.46
CA VAL A 128 8.01 -14.83 -3.67
C VAL A 128 8.04 -16.32 -3.35
N LYS A 129 9.06 -17.01 -3.84
CA LYS A 129 9.16 -18.47 -3.77
C LYS A 129 9.73 -18.93 -2.44
N LEU A 130 8.88 -19.46 -1.57
CA LEU A 130 9.29 -20.04 -0.29
C LEU A 130 8.99 -21.54 -0.26
N LYS A 131 10.04 -22.35 -0.09
CA LYS A 131 9.91 -23.79 0.22
C LYS A 131 9.54 -23.97 1.69
N ALA A 132 9.07 -25.16 2.08
CA ALA A 132 8.87 -25.45 3.50
C ALA A 132 10.19 -25.29 4.27
N GLY A 133 10.18 -24.50 5.33
CA GLY A 133 11.38 -24.17 6.10
C GLY A 133 11.19 -22.95 6.99
N THR A 134 12.27 -22.55 7.65
CA THR A 134 12.36 -21.33 8.46
C THR A 134 13.19 -20.29 7.70
N TYR A 135 12.70 -19.06 7.65
CA TYR A 135 13.34 -17.95 6.95
C TYR A 135 13.54 -16.76 7.88
N LYS A 136 14.60 -15.99 7.64
CA LYS A 136 14.81 -14.69 8.27
C LYS A 136 14.38 -13.58 7.31
N LEU A 137 13.31 -12.88 7.66
CA LEU A 137 12.93 -11.64 7.00
C LEU A 137 13.66 -10.47 7.68
N THR A 138 14.29 -9.61 6.89
CA THR A 138 14.97 -8.40 7.36
C THR A 138 14.38 -7.20 6.64
N VAL A 139 13.77 -6.29 7.41
CA VAL A 139 13.30 -4.98 6.94
C VAL A 139 14.36 -3.96 7.31
N THR A 140 14.92 -3.27 6.32
CA THR A 140 15.92 -2.22 6.53
C THR A 140 15.34 -0.90 6.06
N SER A 141 15.05 0.00 7.01
CA SER A 141 14.71 1.38 6.68
C SER A 141 15.94 2.08 6.10
N LEU A 142 15.78 2.69 4.93
CA LEU A 142 16.84 3.45 4.28
C LEU A 142 16.79 4.93 4.67
N CYS A 143 15.61 5.49 4.94
CA CYS A 143 15.49 6.81 5.54
C CYS A 143 14.10 7.01 6.18
N TYR A 144 14.09 7.83 7.23
CA TYR A 144 12.88 8.46 7.77
C TYR A 144 12.22 9.38 6.70
N PRO A 145 10.91 9.70 6.77
CA PRO A 145 9.89 9.28 7.72
C PRO A 145 8.95 8.24 7.16
N TRP A 146 8.82 7.11 7.84
CA TRP A 146 7.72 6.18 7.63
C TRP A 146 7.50 5.36 8.90
N HIS A 147 6.26 4.96 9.12
CA HIS A 147 5.87 4.10 10.23
C HIS A 147 5.66 2.69 9.72
N PHE A 148 6.38 1.73 10.28
CA PHE A 148 6.16 0.31 10.05
C PHE A 148 5.15 -0.22 11.07
N ASP A 149 4.10 -0.88 10.60
CA ASP A 149 3.16 -1.62 11.46
C ASP A 149 3.45 -3.13 11.40
N ASN A 150 3.21 -3.77 10.25
CA ASN A 150 3.42 -5.20 10.09
C ASN A 150 3.61 -5.63 8.62
N LEU A 151 3.90 -6.92 8.44
CA LEU A 151 3.93 -7.58 7.14
C LEU A 151 2.74 -8.52 7.03
N ARG A 152 2.03 -8.46 5.90
CA ARG A 152 1.03 -9.46 5.50
C ARG A 152 1.62 -10.38 4.46
N ILE A 153 1.59 -11.68 4.74
CA ILE A 153 2.07 -12.73 3.82
C ILE A 153 0.88 -13.61 3.46
N THR A 154 0.53 -13.66 2.19
CA THR A 154 -0.61 -14.44 1.67
C THR A 154 -0.15 -15.38 0.55
N PRO A 155 -0.84 -16.50 0.28
CA PRO A 155 -0.57 -17.27 -0.93
C PRO A 155 -0.71 -16.38 -2.17
N ALA A 156 0.20 -16.53 -3.13
CA ALA A 156 0.21 -15.72 -4.35
C ALA A 156 -1.10 -15.92 -5.14
N GLY A 157 -1.63 -14.82 -5.69
CA GLY A 157 -2.84 -14.84 -6.52
C GLY A 157 -4.15 -15.07 -5.75
N VAL A 158 -4.13 -15.06 -4.40
CA VAL A 158 -5.35 -15.10 -3.58
C VAL A 158 -5.80 -13.67 -3.29
N GLN A 159 -6.48 -13.06 -4.25
CA GLN A 159 -7.38 -11.94 -3.94
C GLN A 159 -8.61 -12.58 -3.27
N SER A 160 -8.88 -12.27 -1.99
CA SER A 160 -10.16 -12.67 -1.41
C SER A 160 -11.25 -11.97 -2.23
N GLY A 161 -12.16 -12.74 -2.84
CA GLY A 161 -13.19 -12.22 -3.77
C GLY A 161 -14.26 -11.31 -3.14
N ILE A 162 -13.95 -10.62 -2.05
CA ILE A 162 -14.77 -9.59 -1.44
C ILE A 162 -13.83 -8.43 -1.08
N ASP A 163 -13.71 -7.46 -1.99
CA ASP A 163 -12.92 -6.24 -1.73
C ASP A 163 -13.78 -5.11 -1.15
N ILE A 164 -15.09 -5.08 -1.40
CA ILE A 164 -15.94 -3.96 -0.97
C ILE A 164 -17.37 -4.46 -0.70
N ILE A 165 -17.93 -4.18 0.49
CA ILE A 165 -19.38 -4.17 0.68
C ILE A 165 -19.85 -2.78 0.27
N GLU A 166 -20.06 -2.56 -1.02
CA GLU A 166 -20.72 -1.35 -1.48
C GLU A 166 -22.15 -1.36 -0.95
N THR A 167 -22.52 -0.34 -0.17
CA THR A 167 -23.92 -0.04 0.16
C THR A 167 -24.62 0.63 -1.01
N ASP A 168 -24.29 0.24 -2.24
CA ASP A 168 -25.06 0.67 -3.39
C ASP A 168 -26.45 0.07 -3.28
N GLY A 169 -27.44 0.95 -3.25
CA GLY A 169 -28.84 0.63 -3.04
C GLY A 169 -29.29 -0.41 -4.04
N ARG A 170 -29.23 -1.69 -3.64
CA ARG A 170 -29.82 -2.80 -4.39
C ARG A 170 -31.24 -2.43 -4.74
N ALA A 171 -31.58 -2.55 -6.02
CA ALA A 171 -32.97 -2.52 -6.47
C ALA A 171 -33.81 -3.41 -5.55
N VAL A 172 -34.97 -2.92 -5.11
CA VAL A 172 -35.83 -3.61 -4.14
C VAL A 172 -36.20 -4.99 -4.69
N ASP A 173 -35.60 -6.03 -4.14
CA ASP A 173 -35.87 -7.43 -4.50
C ASP A 173 -37.02 -7.97 -3.64
N ASN A 174 -38.22 -7.84 -4.17
CA ASN A 174 -39.44 -8.29 -3.50
C ASN A 174 -39.64 -9.82 -3.50
N ARG A 175 -38.68 -10.60 -4.02
CA ARG A 175 -38.71 -12.06 -3.93
C ARG A 175 -38.56 -12.52 -2.48
N ILE A 176 -39.18 -13.65 -2.17
CA ILE A 176 -39.18 -14.26 -0.84
C ILE A 176 -38.32 -15.52 -0.92
N PHE A 177 -37.42 -15.72 0.04
CA PHE A 177 -36.58 -16.90 0.11
C PHE A 177 -36.77 -17.61 1.45
N ASN A 178 -36.65 -18.94 1.47
CA ASN A 178 -36.52 -19.68 2.72
C ASN A 178 -35.07 -19.57 3.27
N LEU A 179 -34.80 -20.15 4.44
CA LEU A 179 -33.46 -20.13 5.06
C LEU A 179 -32.37 -20.86 4.25
N LEU A 180 -32.75 -21.66 3.26
CA LEU A 180 -31.84 -22.34 2.34
C LEU A 180 -31.57 -21.53 1.05
N GLY A 181 -32.14 -20.32 0.93
CA GLY A 181 -31.97 -19.48 -0.25
C GLY A 181 -32.85 -19.86 -1.45
N ILE A 182 -33.86 -20.72 -1.26
CA ILE A 182 -34.79 -21.12 -2.32
C ILE A 182 -35.92 -20.10 -2.43
N GLU A 183 -36.17 -19.60 -3.64
CA GLU A 183 -37.26 -18.68 -3.92
C GLU A 183 -38.62 -19.35 -3.65
N CYS A 184 -39.44 -18.70 -2.84
CA CYS A 184 -40.77 -19.13 -2.44
C CYS A 184 -41.81 -18.19 -3.06
N ARG A 185 -42.90 -18.76 -3.61
CA ARG A 185 -44.05 -18.01 -4.12
C ARG A 185 -45.29 -18.44 -3.35
N GLY A 186 -46.15 -17.48 -3.00
CA GLY A 186 -47.27 -17.72 -2.08
C GLY A 186 -48.32 -18.71 -2.59
N PRO A 187 -49.17 -19.28 -1.71
CA PRO A 187 -49.21 -19.06 -0.26
C PRO A 187 -48.06 -19.75 0.50
N LEU A 188 -47.52 -19.08 1.52
CA LEU A 188 -46.38 -19.56 2.31
C LEU A 188 -46.86 -20.41 3.50
N ALA A 189 -46.12 -21.47 3.81
CA ALA A 189 -46.32 -22.24 5.03
C ALA A 189 -45.84 -21.45 6.28
N PRO A 190 -46.28 -21.80 7.50
CA PRO A 190 -45.71 -21.25 8.71
C PRO A 190 -44.19 -21.46 8.78
N GLY A 191 -43.42 -20.40 9.06
CA GLY A 191 -41.95 -20.47 9.04
C GLY A 191 -41.23 -19.12 8.97
N ILE A 192 -39.90 -19.16 8.89
CA ILE A 192 -39.03 -17.99 8.78
C ILE A 192 -38.59 -17.82 7.33
N TYR A 193 -38.75 -16.60 6.82
CA TYR A 193 -38.46 -16.24 5.44
C TYR A 193 -37.60 -14.98 5.37
N ILE A 194 -36.96 -14.75 4.22
CA ILE A 194 -36.12 -13.59 3.93
C ILE A 194 -36.74 -12.83 2.76
N ARG A 195 -36.90 -11.50 2.92
CA ARG A 195 -37.28 -10.58 1.84
C ARG A 195 -36.52 -9.27 2.03
N ASN A 196 -35.94 -8.71 0.97
CA ASN A 196 -35.11 -7.50 1.06
C ASN A 196 -34.02 -7.57 2.14
N GLY A 197 -33.39 -8.74 2.32
CA GLY A 197 -32.37 -8.98 3.36
C GLY A 197 -32.90 -9.02 4.80
N LYS A 198 -34.20 -8.84 5.03
CA LYS A 198 -34.82 -8.88 6.37
C LYS A 198 -35.57 -10.20 6.58
N LYS A 199 -35.43 -10.74 7.79
CA LYS A 199 -36.17 -11.94 8.23
C LYS A 199 -37.60 -11.57 8.62
N PHE A 200 -38.58 -12.37 8.25
CA PHE A 200 -39.97 -12.25 8.71
C PHE A 200 -40.56 -13.64 8.98
N ILE A 201 -41.62 -13.68 9.80
CA ILE A 201 -42.26 -14.92 10.25
C ILE A 201 -43.67 -14.99 9.67
N VAL A 202 -44.00 -16.12 9.05
CA VAL A 202 -45.37 -16.51 8.72
C VAL A 202 -45.85 -17.43 9.85
N LYS A 203 -46.99 -17.10 10.46
CA LYS A 203 -47.60 -17.87 11.54
C LYS A 203 -48.58 -18.90 10.99
#